data_AF-A0A7V9Q4L6-F1
#
_entry.id   AF-A0A7V9Q4L6-F1
#
_cell.length_a   1.000
_cell.length_b   1.000
_cell.length_c   1.000
_cell.angle_alpha   90.00
_cell.angle_beta   90.00
_cell.angle_gamma   90.00
#
_symmetry.space_group_name_H-M   'P 1'
#
loop_
_entity.id
_entity.type
_entity.pdbx_description
1 polymer ?
#
loop_
_entity_poly.entity_id
_entity_poly.type
_entity_poly.pdbx_seq_one_letter_code
_entity_poly.pdbx_strand_id
1 'polypeptide(L)'
;MNIILAAGTGHGARILLTLFVMLLAAKVMAEVFERLRQPAVVGEILAGVLIGPSALAWVTPSEVTNTLAEIGVIFLLFTVGLETKPSAIFRVGKSAALVAVLGIIVPFVGGWALMRLWGSTHIEALFVGTALVATSVGITARVLSGMRLLDAPTARIILGAAVIDDILGLLVLAVISSAATGAVNYLEIVTTGLLAVIFTAFIVLIGARIVTRIAPRIENLRVQDSLFVFGLALCLGLSVAVSFIGVAAIIGAFLAGMALAEATEGNDEMHQQTSGVTDFLVPFFLVSIGMQLKLEVFRDLSTIMLAVVLTLVA
;
A
#
# COMPACT_ATOMS: atom_id res chain seq x y z
N MET A 1 13.25 -24.72 19.04
CA MET A 1 12.31 -24.99 20.15
C MET A 1 10.90 -24.68 19.63
N ASN A 2 10.28 -25.67 18.98
CA ASN A 2 8.95 -25.56 18.33
C ASN A 2 7.83 -25.62 19.38
N ILE A 3 7.61 -24.55 20.13
CA ILE A 3 6.58 -24.53 21.19
C ILE A 3 5.14 -24.59 20.64
N ILE A 4 4.94 -24.55 19.31
CA ILE A 4 3.61 -24.66 18.67
C ILE A 4 3.36 -26.04 18.01
N LEU A 5 4.33 -26.97 18.06
CA LEU A 5 4.18 -28.31 17.45
C LEU A 5 4.19 -29.41 18.52
N ALA A 6 3.11 -29.51 19.28
CA ALA A 6 2.74 -30.78 19.89
C ALA A 6 1.22 -30.86 20.12
N ALA A 7 0.63 -31.94 19.59
CA ALA A 7 -0.71 -32.47 19.83
C ALA A 7 -1.90 -31.86 19.05
N GLY A 8 -2.33 -32.56 17.99
CA GLY A 8 -3.75 -32.80 17.68
C GLY A 8 -4.65 -31.65 17.21
N THR A 9 -4.18 -30.41 17.14
CA THR A 9 -5.04 -29.29 16.72
C THR A 9 -5.24 -29.27 15.21
N GLY A 10 -6.50 -29.36 14.75
CA GLY A 10 -6.86 -29.32 13.34
C GLY A 10 -6.38 -28.05 12.62
N HIS A 11 -6.30 -28.10 11.28
CA HIS A 11 -5.81 -27.00 10.43
C HIS A 11 -6.40 -25.63 10.79
N GLY A 12 -7.70 -25.57 11.12
CA GLY A 12 -8.36 -24.33 11.54
C GLY A 12 -7.81 -23.71 12.83
N ALA A 13 -7.48 -24.53 13.84
CA ALA A 13 -6.94 -24.03 15.11
C ALA A 13 -5.55 -23.40 14.93
N ARG A 14 -4.74 -23.91 13.98
CA ARG A 14 -3.43 -23.33 13.64
C ARG A 14 -3.57 -21.97 12.97
N ILE A 15 -4.52 -21.83 12.04
CA ILE A 15 -4.80 -20.53 11.41
C ILE A 15 -5.23 -19.52 12.48
N LEU A 16 -6.19 -19.88 13.33
CA LEU A 16 -6.68 -18.99 14.38
C LEU A 16 -5.57 -18.56 15.35
N LEU A 17 -4.68 -19.48 15.71
CA LEU A 17 -3.52 -19.16 16.53
C LEU A 17 -2.57 -18.19 15.83
N THR A 18 -2.27 -18.40 14.54
CA THR A 18 -1.45 -17.48 13.75
C THR A 18 -2.06 -16.07 13.73
N LEU A 19 -3.35 -15.95 13.45
CA LEU A 19 -4.03 -14.66 13.42
C LEU A 19 -4.05 -13.99 14.79
N PHE A 20 -4.29 -14.76 15.85
CA PHE A 20 -4.23 -14.29 17.23
C PHE A 20 -2.86 -13.72 17.57
N VAL A 21 -1.78 -14.45 17.27
CA VAL A 21 -0.40 -14.02 17.56
C VAL A 21 -0.05 -12.77 16.77
N MET A 22 -0.39 -12.71 15.48
CA MET A 22 -0.15 -11.52 14.64
C MET A 22 -0.87 -10.29 15.20
N LEU A 23 -2.17 -10.40 15.49
CA LEU A 23 -2.97 -9.28 15.99
C LEU A 23 -2.51 -8.82 17.38
N LEU A 24 -2.28 -9.76 18.29
CA LEU A 24 -1.83 -9.45 19.66
C LEU A 24 -0.46 -8.77 19.63
N ALA A 25 0.51 -9.32 18.89
CA ALA A 25 1.84 -8.74 18.78
C ALA A 25 1.79 -7.33 18.16
N ALA A 26 1.00 -7.14 17.10
CA ALA A 26 0.81 -5.85 16.47
C ALA A 26 0.28 -4.80 17.45
N LYS A 27 -0.83 -5.10 18.16
CA LYS A 27 -1.46 -4.15 19.08
C LYS A 27 -0.62 -3.87 20.32
N VAL A 28 0.07 -4.88 20.87
CA VAL A 28 1.01 -4.68 21.99
C VAL A 28 2.15 -3.77 21.56
N MET A 29 2.75 -4.00 20.40
CA MET A 29 3.86 -3.17 19.92
C MET A 29 3.40 -1.77 19.49
N ALA A 30 2.20 -1.63 18.93
CA ALA A 30 1.57 -0.34 18.66
C ALA A 30 1.44 0.49 19.95
N GLU A 31 0.85 -0.08 21.00
CA GLU A 31 0.70 0.56 22.32
C GLU A 31 2.06 0.98 22.91
N VAL A 32 3.07 0.10 22.82
CA VAL A 32 4.44 0.42 23.27
C VAL A 32 4.99 1.63 22.51
N PHE A 33 4.85 1.68 21.19
CA PHE A 33 5.36 2.78 20.36
C PHE A 33 4.60 4.08 20.59
N GLU A 34 3.28 4.04 20.74
CA GLU A 34 2.48 5.22 21.07
C GLU A 34 2.85 5.80 22.44
N ARG A 35 3.10 4.95 23.45
CA ARG A 35 3.62 5.39 24.76
C ARG A 35 4.99 6.04 24.65
N LEU A 36 5.82 5.60 23.70
CA LEU A 36 7.10 6.20 23.36
C LEU A 36 6.97 7.43 22.44
N ARG A 37 5.75 7.88 22.13
CA ARG A 37 5.43 8.99 21.21
C ARG A 37 5.95 8.76 19.79
N GLN A 38 5.97 7.51 19.35
CA GLN A 38 6.30 7.08 18.00
C GLN A 38 5.03 6.62 17.26
N PRO A 39 5.00 6.66 15.92
CA PRO A 39 3.84 6.17 15.17
C PRO A 39 3.60 4.67 15.40
N ALA A 40 2.34 4.29 15.68
CA ALA A 40 1.93 2.90 15.92
C ALA A 40 2.39 1.92 14.82
N VAL A 41 2.35 2.37 13.56
CA VAL A 41 2.74 1.60 12.38
C VAL A 41 4.14 1.03 12.48
N VAL A 42 5.08 1.78 13.08
CA VAL A 42 6.46 1.32 13.27
C VAL A 42 6.50 0.14 14.25
N GLY A 43 5.70 0.22 15.32
CA GLY A 43 5.52 -0.88 16.27
C GLY A 43 4.91 -2.12 15.62
N GLU A 44 3.88 -1.96 14.78
CA GLU A 44 3.22 -3.07 14.08
C GLU A 44 4.17 -3.78 13.09
N ILE A 45 5.01 -3.04 12.36
CA ILE A 45 6.05 -3.63 11.49
C ILE A 45 7.10 -4.34 12.34
N LEU A 46 7.58 -3.73 13.43
CA LEU A 46 8.56 -4.34 14.32
C LEU A 46 8.02 -5.62 14.97
N ALA A 47 6.73 -5.68 15.28
CA ALA A 47 6.07 -6.90 15.74
C ALA A 47 6.27 -8.04 14.74
N GLY A 48 6.09 -7.76 13.45
CA GLY A 48 6.34 -8.71 12.37
C GLY A 48 7.79 -9.20 12.30
N VAL A 49 8.75 -8.31 12.48
CA VAL A 49 10.18 -8.69 12.54
C VAL A 49 10.43 -9.64 13.72
N LEU A 50 9.87 -9.34 14.89
CA LEU A 50 10.07 -10.11 16.12
C LEU A 50 9.42 -11.50 16.03
N ILE A 51 8.16 -11.60 15.64
CA ILE A 51 7.45 -12.89 15.58
C ILE A 51 7.78 -13.70 14.33
N GLY A 52 8.33 -13.05 13.30
CA GLY A 52 8.63 -13.61 11.99
C GLY A 52 9.82 -14.58 12.00
N PRO A 53 10.10 -15.20 10.84
CA PRO A 53 11.07 -16.29 10.70
C PRO A 53 12.51 -15.88 11.04
N SER A 54 12.85 -14.60 10.88
CA SER A 54 14.20 -14.09 11.11
C SER A 54 14.57 -13.91 12.59
N ALA A 55 13.59 -13.93 13.50
CA ALA A 55 13.80 -13.76 14.94
C ALA A 55 13.19 -14.92 15.73
N LEU A 56 11.97 -14.78 16.27
CA LEU A 56 11.35 -15.80 17.12
C LEU A 56 10.81 -17.00 16.32
N ALA A 57 10.56 -16.82 15.03
CA ALA A 57 9.97 -17.82 14.13
C ALA A 57 8.66 -18.43 14.66
N TRP A 58 7.84 -17.62 15.33
CA TRP A 58 6.52 -18.02 15.82
C TRP A 58 5.48 -18.07 14.70
N VAL A 59 5.62 -17.17 13.72
CA VAL A 59 4.77 -17.11 12.54
C VAL A 59 5.65 -17.15 11.29
N THR A 60 5.25 -17.95 10.31
CA THR A 60 5.88 -18.02 8.99
C THR A 60 4.91 -17.55 7.92
N PRO A 61 5.37 -16.84 6.88
CA PRO A 61 4.54 -16.49 5.74
C PRO A 61 3.85 -17.71 5.13
N SER A 62 2.58 -17.55 4.81
CA SER A 62 1.70 -18.55 4.20
C SER A 62 0.75 -17.86 3.24
N GLU A 63 0.04 -18.64 2.42
CA GLU A 63 -1.00 -18.10 1.54
C GLU A 63 -2.04 -17.28 2.32
N VAL A 64 -2.53 -17.82 3.45
CA VAL A 64 -3.53 -17.14 4.30
C VAL A 64 -3.03 -15.80 4.84
N THR A 65 -1.80 -15.74 5.34
CA THR A 65 -1.23 -14.49 5.87
C THR A 65 -0.99 -13.46 4.77
N ASN A 66 -0.57 -13.92 3.58
CA ASN A 66 -0.35 -13.04 2.43
C ASN A 66 -1.66 -12.47 1.90
N THR A 67 -2.71 -13.29 1.78
CA THR A 67 -4.04 -12.85 1.37
C THR A 67 -4.61 -11.85 2.37
N LEU A 68 -4.52 -12.10 3.68
CA LEU A 68 -4.98 -11.14 4.69
C LEU A 68 -4.19 -9.84 4.68
N ALA A 69 -2.88 -9.89 4.42
CA ALA A 69 -2.06 -8.69 4.26
C ALA A 69 -2.50 -7.87 3.04
N GLU A 70 -2.76 -8.52 1.91
CA GLU A 70 -3.23 -7.86 0.69
C GLU A 70 -4.61 -7.21 0.89
N ILE A 71 -5.55 -7.93 1.51
CA ILE A 71 -6.86 -7.37 1.86
C ILE A 71 -6.69 -6.21 2.85
N GLY A 72 -5.81 -6.32 3.84
CA GLY A 72 -5.55 -5.25 4.81
C GLY A 72 -5.07 -3.95 4.16
N VAL A 73 -4.16 -4.02 3.19
CA VAL A 73 -3.74 -2.81 2.46
C VAL A 73 -4.81 -2.29 1.50
N ILE A 74 -5.61 -3.15 0.86
CA ILE A 74 -6.76 -2.73 0.05
C ILE A 74 -7.73 -1.90 0.89
N PHE A 75 -8.12 -2.37 2.08
CA PHE A 75 -9.04 -1.63 2.96
C PHE A 75 -8.43 -0.36 3.54
N LEU A 76 -7.12 -0.35 3.82
CA LEU A 76 -6.41 0.87 4.21
C LEU A 76 -6.55 1.95 3.15
N LEU A 77 -6.22 1.63 1.89
CA LEU A 77 -6.26 2.60 0.81
C LEU A 77 -7.70 2.98 0.44
N PHE A 78 -8.66 2.06 0.58
CA PHE A 78 -10.07 2.39 0.45
C PHE A 78 -10.54 3.42 1.49
N THR A 79 -10.17 3.23 2.76
CA THR A 79 -10.50 4.17 3.85
C THR A 79 -9.89 5.54 3.59
N VAL A 80 -8.61 5.57 3.19
CA VAL A 80 -7.91 6.81 2.83
C VAL A 80 -8.59 7.49 1.64
N GLY A 81 -9.03 6.71 0.65
CA GLY A 81 -9.78 7.20 -0.50
C GLY A 81 -11.10 7.84 -0.08
N LEU A 82 -11.86 7.23 0.85
CA LEU A 82 -13.12 7.77 1.37
C LEU A 82 -12.93 9.13 2.06
N GLU A 83 -11.78 9.33 2.70
CA GLU A 83 -11.43 10.61 3.33
C GLU A 83 -10.86 11.63 2.32
N THR A 84 -10.65 11.25 1.06
CA THR A 84 -10.01 12.09 0.04
C THR A 84 -10.99 12.50 -1.05
N LYS A 85 -11.40 13.77 -1.04
CA LYS A 85 -12.28 14.33 -2.08
C LYS A 85 -11.53 14.49 -3.42
N PRO A 86 -12.09 14.03 -4.56
CA PRO A 86 -11.46 14.20 -5.88
C PRO A 86 -11.12 15.66 -6.21
N SER A 87 -12.03 16.58 -5.89
CA SER A 87 -11.85 18.03 -6.08
C SER A 87 -10.63 18.60 -5.34
N ALA A 88 -10.26 18.00 -4.21
CA ALA A 88 -9.12 18.42 -3.41
C ALA A 88 -7.78 18.01 -4.06
N ILE A 89 -7.72 16.84 -4.71
CA ILE A 89 -6.55 16.40 -5.47
C ILE A 89 -6.35 17.28 -6.71
N PHE A 90 -7.42 17.59 -7.45
CA PHE A 90 -7.32 18.45 -8.64
C PHE A 90 -6.74 19.83 -8.33
N ARG A 91 -7.04 20.39 -7.15
CA ARG A 91 -6.49 21.68 -6.72
C ARG A 91 -4.97 21.66 -6.57
N VAL A 92 -4.39 20.50 -6.25
CA VAL A 92 -2.93 20.33 -6.05
C VAL A 92 -2.25 19.54 -7.18
N GLY A 93 -2.97 19.22 -8.26
CA GLY A 93 -2.51 18.28 -9.30
C GLY A 93 -1.18 18.66 -9.95
N LYS A 94 -0.90 19.96 -10.14
CA LYS A 94 0.40 20.42 -10.67
C LYS A 94 1.55 20.14 -9.71
N SER A 95 1.36 20.42 -8.42
CA SER A 95 2.36 20.14 -7.39
C SER A 95 2.54 18.64 -7.22
N ALA A 96 1.45 17.86 -7.22
CA ALA A 96 1.49 16.40 -7.15
C ALA A 96 2.26 15.79 -8.32
N ALA A 97 2.01 16.25 -9.56
CA ALA A 97 2.74 15.78 -10.74
C ALA A 97 4.23 16.15 -10.69
N LEU A 98 4.57 17.35 -10.21
CA LEU A 98 5.97 17.75 -10.05
C LEU A 98 6.67 16.91 -8.99
N VAL A 99 6.02 16.67 -7.85
CA VAL A 99 6.53 15.82 -6.77
C VAL A 99 6.72 14.39 -7.26
N ALA A 100 5.77 13.84 -8.02
CA ALA A 100 5.87 12.51 -8.60
C ALA A 100 7.07 12.41 -9.56
N VAL A 101 7.14 13.29 -10.57
CA VAL A 101 8.22 13.25 -11.57
C VAL A 101 9.61 13.41 -10.92
N LEU A 102 9.77 14.36 -10.00
CA LEU A 102 11.03 14.54 -9.27
C LEU A 102 11.31 13.39 -8.31
N GLY A 103 10.28 12.89 -7.64
CA GLY A 103 10.31 11.73 -6.75
C GLY A 103 10.64 10.42 -7.45
N ILE A 104 10.56 10.37 -8.79
CA ILE A 104 11.05 9.26 -9.59
C ILE A 104 12.49 9.53 -10.06
N ILE A 105 12.73 10.68 -10.70
CA ILE A 105 14.01 10.97 -11.35
C ILE A 105 15.15 11.03 -10.33
N VAL A 106 14.95 11.73 -9.21
CA VAL A 106 16.01 11.98 -8.23
C VAL A 106 16.47 10.68 -7.55
N PRO A 107 15.59 9.86 -6.92
CA PRO A 107 16.04 8.62 -6.30
C PRO A 107 16.48 7.57 -7.33
N PHE A 108 15.89 7.54 -8.53
CA PHE A 108 16.36 6.65 -9.60
C PHE A 108 17.82 6.93 -9.96
N VAL A 109 18.13 8.18 -10.31
CA VAL A 109 19.48 8.60 -10.70
C VAL A 109 20.44 8.45 -9.53
N GLY A 110 20.01 8.82 -8.32
CA GLY A 110 20.80 8.67 -7.10
C GLY A 110 21.16 7.22 -6.81
N GLY A 111 20.18 6.31 -6.81
CA GLY A 111 20.40 4.87 -6.59
C GLY A 111 21.25 4.23 -7.68
N TRP A 112 20.99 4.56 -8.94
CA TRP A 112 21.79 4.08 -10.07
C TRP A 112 23.25 4.57 -9.98
N ALA A 113 23.46 5.86 -9.73
CA ALA A 113 24.80 6.44 -9.63
C ALA A 113 25.57 5.84 -8.45
N LEU A 114 24.92 5.73 -7.29
CA LEU A 114 25.51 5.12 -6.10
C LEU A 114 25.97 3.69 -6.38
N MET A 115 25.10 2.86 -6.95
CA MET A 115 25.43 1.47 -7.25
C MET A 115 26.55 1.35 -8.29
N ARG A 116 26.60 2.27 -9.27
CA ARG A 116 27.68 2.28 -10.25
C ARG A 116 29.02 2.65 -9.61
N LEU A 117 29.02 3.60 -8.68
CA LEU A 117 30.20 3.96 -7.88
C LEU A 117 30.61 2.83 -6.91
N TRP A 118 29.65 2.03 -6.45
CA TRP A 118 29.87 0.84 -5.63
C TRP A 118 30.47 -0.35 -6.41
N GLY A 119 30.61 -0.23 -7.72
CA GLY A 119 31.20 -1.25 -8.59
C GLY A 119 30.20 -2.28 -9.15
N SER A 120 28.91 -2.15 -8.84
CA SER A 120 27.86 -3.05 -9.34
C SER A 120 27.62 -2.90 -10.83
N THR A 121 27.16 -3.97 -11.49
CA THR A 121 26.88 -3.97 -12.93
C THR A 121 25.82 -2.93 -13.31
N HIS A 122 25.79 -2.54 -14.59
CA HIS A 122 24.80 -1.56 -15.05
C HIS A 122 23.36 -2.01 -14.81
N ILE A 123 23.09 -3.31 -14.98
CA ILE A 123 21.76 -3.89 -14.75
C ILE A 123 21.40 -3.85 -13.26
N GLU A 124 22.31 -4.25 -12.37
CA GLU A 124 22.09 -4.16 -10.91
C GLU A 124 21.82 -2.71 -10.47
N ALA A 125 22.57 -1.75 -11.01
CA ALA A 125 22.37 -0.34 -10.71
C ALA A 125 21.01 0.18 -11.20
N LEU A 126 20.54 -0.26 -12.38
CA LEU A 126 19.20 0.07 -12.87
C LEU A 126 18.11 -0.54 -11.98
N PHE A 127 18.28 -1.77 -11.52
CA PHE A 127 17.32 -2.42 -10.61
C PHE A 127 17.22 -1.70 -9.27
N VAL A 128 18.35 -1.33 -8.65
CA VAL A 128 18.32 -0.57 -7.39
C VAL A 128 17.76 0.83 -7.59
N GLY A 129 18.16 1.54 -8.66
CA GLY A 129 17.57 2.83 -9.00
C GLY A 129 16.05 2.72 -9.12
N THR A 130 15.54 1.70 -9.81
CA THR A 130 14.10 1.42 -9.91
C THR A 130 13.47 1.09 -8.57
N ALA A 131 14.14 0.31 -7.72
CA ALA A 131 13.63 -0.05 -6.41
C ALA A 131 13.42 1.18 -5.51
N LEU A 132 14.23 2.23 -5.68
CA LEU A 132 14.08 3.49 -4.95
C LEU A 132 12.98 4.40 -5.51
N VAL A 133 12.42 4.10 -6.68
CA VAL A 133 11.34 4.89 -7.30
C VAL A 133 9.99 4.64 -6.64
N ALA A 134 9.75 3.41 -6.17
CA ALA A 134 8.43 3.01 -5.70
C ALA A 134 8.11 3.58 -4.30
N THR A 135 7.14 4.49 -4.23
CA THR A 135 6.65 5.10 -2.99
C THR A 135 5.62 4.20 -2.28
N SER A 136 5.75 3.99 -0.97
CA SER A 136 4.72 3.27 -0.18
C SER A 136 3.59 4.20 0.29
N VAL A 137 2.52 4.26 -0.51
CA VAL A 137 1.32 5.08 -0.22
C VAL A 137 0.61 4.60 1.04
N GLY A 138 0.48 3.28 1.22
CA GLY A 138 -0.27 2.70 2.35
C GLY A 138 0.29 3.09 3.71
N ILE A 139 1.60 2.95 3.91
CA ILE A 139 2.28 3.33 5.17
C ILE A 139 2.11 4.83 5.41
N THR A 140 2.42 5.66 4.41
CA THR A 140 2.33 7.11 4.50
C THR A 140 0.91 7.56 4.84
N ALA A 141 -0.09 6.99 4.19
CA ALA A 141 -1.49 7.29 4.43
C ALA A 141 -1.94 6.85 5.83
N ARG A 142 -1.49 5.70 6.33
CA ARG A 142 -1.77 5.25 7.71
C ARG A 142 -1.18 6.21 8.75
N VAL A 143 0.06 6.69 8.52
CA VAL A 143 0.69 7.68 9.41
C VAL A 143 -0.08 9.00 9.39
N LEU A 144 -0.40 9.53 8.21
CA LEU A 144 -1.16 10.78 8.07
C LEU A 144 -2.57 10.67 8.67
N SER A 145 -3.24 9.53 8.48
CA SER A 145 -4.56 9.22 9.07
C SER A 145 -4.49 9.19 10.60
N GLY A 146 -3.52 8.47 11.17
CA GLY A 146 -3.31 8.41 12.62
C GLY A 146 -3.01 9.78 13.25
N MET A 147 -2.36 10.67 12.50
CA MET A 147 -2.12 12.06 12.90
C MET A 147 -3.29 13.02 12.62
N ARG A 148 -4.37 12.55 11.96
CA ARG A 148 -5.50 13.38 11.49
C ARG A 148 -5.08 14.52 10.57
N LEU A 149 -4.10 14.27 9.70
CA LEU A 149 -3.51 15.25 8.77
C LEU A 149 -3.92 15.06 7.30
N LEU A 150 -4.82 14.14 6.98
CA LEU A 150 -5.21 13.82 5.59
C LEU A 150 -5.81 15.01 4.83
N ASP A 151 -6.41 15.97 5.53
CA ASP A 151 -6.94 17.19 4.93
C ASP A 151 -5.89 18.26 4.60
N ALA A 152 -4.66 18.12 5.11
CA ALA A 152 -3.63 19.10 4.87
C ALA A 152 -3.27 19.16 3.37
N PRO A 153 -2.95 20.35 2.81
CA PRO A 153 -2.50 20.47 1.43
C PRO A 153 -1.31 19.56 1.11
N THR A 154 -0.39 19.41 2.05
CA THR A 154 0.77 18.52 1.93
C THR A 154 0.36 17.05 1.82
N ALA A 155 -0.60 16.59 2.63
CA ALA A 155 -1.11 15.21 2.54
C ALA A 155 -1.79 14.95 1.19
N ARG A 156 -2.58 15.90 0.69
CA ARG A 156 -3.22 15.81 -0.63
C ARG A 156 -2.20 15.78 -1.77
N ILE A 157 -1.10 16.53 -1.67
CA ILE A 157 0.01 16.48 -2.63
C ILE A 157 0.65 15.09 -2.60
N ILE A 158 0.95 14.56 -1.41
CA ILE A 158 1.57 13.24 -1.24
C ILE A 158 0.68 12.14 -1.82
N LEU A 159 -0.61 12.11 -1.47
CA LEU A 159 -1.56 11.10 -1.96
C LEU A 159 -1.82 11.24 -3.47
N GLY A 160 -1.88 12.47 -3.98
CA GLY A 160 -2.03 12.71 -5.42
C GLY A 160 -0.78 12.29 -6.20
N ALA A 161 0.42 12.59 -5.68
CA ALA A 161 1.69 12.19 -6.28
C ALA A 161 1.82 10.66 -6.30
N ALA A 162 1.44 10.01 -5.21
CA ALA A 162 1.40 8.56 -5.06
C ALA A 162 0.64 7.83 -6.19
N VAL A 163 -0.52 8.35 -6.63
CA VAL A 163 -1.26 7.74 -7.76
C VAL A 163 -0.49 7.86 -9.06
N ILE A 164 0.17 8.98 -9.29
CA ILE A 164 1.00 9.21 -10.49
C ILE A 164 2.25 8.33 -10.42
N ASP A 165 2.88 8.24 -9.25
CA ASP A 165 4.04 7.39 -8.97
C ASP A 165 3.77 5.92 -9.24
N ASP A 166 2.60 5.38 -8.87
CA ASP A 166 2.29 3.95 -9.13
C ASP A 166 2.22 3.63 -10.63
N ILE A 167 1.65 4.55 -11.43
CA ILE A 167 1.59 4.41 -12.89
C ILE A 167 2.99 4.53 -13.49
N LEU A 168 3.73 5.57 -13.12
CA LEU A 168 5.06 5.82 -13.68
C LEU A 168 6.08 4.77 -13.20
N GLY A 169 6.00 4.34 -11.95
CA GLY A 169 6.84 3.30 -11.35
C GLY A 169 6.64 1.95 -12.04
N LEU A 170 5.39 1.58 -12.37
CA LEU A 170 5.11 0.42 -13.21
C LEU A 170 5.80 0.52 -14.57
N LEU A 171 5.76 1.69 -15.22
CA LEU A 171 6.41 1.90 -16.52
C LEU A 171 7.93 1.79 -16.41
N VAL A 172 8.54 2.41 -15.39
CA VAL A 172 9.99 2.32 -15.15
C VAL A 172 10.40 0.87 -14.91
N LEU A 173 9.68 0.15 -14.05
CA LEU A 173 9.94 -1.26 -13.77
C LEU A 173 9.76 -2.14 -15.00
N ALA A 174 8.73 -1.92 -15.81
CA ALA A 174 8.49 -2.67 -17.03
C ALA A 174 9.61 -2.46 -18.07
N VAL A 175 10.06 -1.22 -18.26
CA VAL A 175 11.19 -0.89 -19.15
C VAL A 175 12.46 -1.61 -18.69
N ILE A 176 12.79 -1.56 -17.40
CA ILE A 176 14.05 -2.08 -16.87
C ILE A 176 14.03 -3.62 -16.80
N SER A 177 12.91 -4.22 -16.43
CA SER A 177 12.70 -5.66 -16.50
C SER A 177 12.87 -6.18 -17.93
N SER A 178 12.29 -5.48 -18.91
CA SER A 178 12.40 -5.87 -20.32
C SER A 178 13.80 -5.63 -20.90
N ALA A 179 14.51 -4.61 -20.42
CA ALA A 179 15.90 -4.37 -20.79
C ALA A 179 16.82 -5.48 -20.27
N ALA A 180 16.54 -6.04 -19.08
CA ALA A 180 17.29 -7.14 -18.50
C ALA A 180 17.15 -8.46 -19.30
N THR A 181 16.03 -8.67 -19.98
CA THR A 181 15.78 -9.84 -20.84
C THR A 181 16.13 -9.62 -22.30
N GLY A 182 16.49 -8.38 -22.70
CA GLY A 182 16.89 -8.03 -24.06
C GLY A 182 15.74 -7.86 -25.06
N ALA A 183 14.48 -7.92 -24.61
CA ALA A 183 13.29 -7.85 -25.45
C ALA A 183 12.30 -6.79 -24.92
N VAL A 184 12.55 -5.52 -25.26
CA VAL A 184 11.66 -4.43 -24.83
C VAL A 184 10.41 -4.36 -25.71
N ASN A 185 9.27 -4.74 -25.13
CA ASN A 185 7.97 -4.56 -25.75
C ASN A 185 7.43 -3.14 -25.49
N TYR A 186 7.93 -2.17 -26.26
CA TYR A 186 7.52 -0.77 -26.14
C TYR A 186 6.00 -0.58 -26.31
N LEU A 187 5.37 -1.40 -27.16
CA LEU A 187 3.93 -1.32 -27.39
C LEU A 187 3.16 -1.65 -26.12
N GLU A 188 3.50 -2.75 -25.45
CA GLU A 188 2.87 -3.19 -24.21
C GLU A 188 3.00 -2.14 -23.10
N ILE A 189 4.21 -1.60 -22.90
CA ILE A 189 4.49 -0.57 -21.91
C ILE A 189 3.62 0.67 -22.14
N VAL A 190 3.57 1.17 -23.38
CA VAL A 190 2.76 2.35 -23.73
C VAL A 190 1.27 2.05 -23.58
N THR A 191 0.80 0.87 -24.01
CA THR A 191 -0.63 0.50 -23.89
C THR A 191 -1.05 0.39 -22.42
N THR A 192 -0.23 -0.21 -21.57
CA THR A 192 -0.50 -0.38 -20.14
C THR A 192 -0.53 0.98 -19.43
N GLY A 193 0.46 1.83 -19.68
CA GLY A 193 0.49 3.19 -19.13
C GLY A 193 -0.72 4.02 -19.57
N LEU A 194 -1.06 3.95 -20.86
CA LEU A 194 -2.21 4.68 -21.40
C LEU A 194 -3.53 4.17 -20.80
N LEU A 195 -3.74 2.85 -20.71
CA LEU A 195 -4.92 2.29 -20.05
C LEU A 195 -5.00 2.72 -18.58
N ALA A 196 -3.88 2.68 -17.85
CA ALA A 196 -3.83 3.07 -16.45
C ALA A 196 -4.24 4.54 -16.25
N VAL A 197 -3.71 5.44 -17.08
CA VAL A 197 -4.07 6.87 -17.06
C VAL A 197 -5.54 7.07 -17.43
N ILE A 198 -6.02 6.44 -18.51
CA ILE A 198 -7.41 6.56 -18.95
C ILE A 198 -8.37 6.05 -17.87
N PHE A 199 -8.10 4.88 -17.30
CA PHE A 199 -8.92 4.28 -16.26
C PHE A 199 -8.96 5.16 -15.00
N THR A 200 -7.79 5.62 -14.55
CA THR A 200 -7.69 6.52 -13.38
C THR A 200 -8.45 7.81 -13.63
N ALA A 201 -8.22 8.47 -14.78
CA ALA A 201 -8.93 9.70 -15.15
C ALA A 201 -10.44 9.47 -15.26
N PHE A 202 -10.88 8.35 -15.82
CA PHE A 202 -12.29 7.98 -15.91
C PHE A 202 -12.93 7.86 -14.52
N ILE A 203 -12.32 7.14 -13.57
CA ILE A 203 -12.89 6.99 -12.23
C ILE A 203 -12.90 8.33 -11.47
N VAL A 204 -11.82 9.10 -11.55
CA VAL A 204 -11.72 10.38 -10.83
C VAL A 204 -12.69 11.43 -11.40
N LEU A 205 -12.86 11.50 -12.74
CA LEU A 205 -13.71 12.52 -13.38
C LEU A 205 -15.19 12.11 -13.46
N ILE A 206 -15.46 10.82 -13.74
CA ILE A 206 -16.80 10.31 -14.04
C ILE A 206 -17.30 9.41 -12.92
N GLY A 207 -16.44 8.56 -12.37
CA GLY A 207 -16.79 7.61 -11.31
C GLY A 207 -17.45 8.27 -10.10
N ALA A 208 -16.85 9.34 -9.57
CA ALA A 208 -17.44 10.10 -8.44
C ALA A 208 -18.84 10.66 -8.77
N ARG A 209 -19.05 11.16 -9.99
CA ARG A 209 -20.34 11.67 -10.45
C ARG A 209 -21.39 10.57 -10.64
N ILE A 210 -20.96 9.38 -11.07
CA ILE A 210 -21.84 8.21 -11.19
C ILE A 210 -22.25 7.74 -9.79
N VAL A 211 -21.30 7.60 -8.88
CA VAL A 211 -21.54 7.12 -7.50
C VAL A 211 -22.46 8.07 -6.74
N THR A 212 -22.22 9.37 -6.75
CA THR A 212 -23.10 10.38 -6.13
C THR A 212 -24.54 10.37 -6.68
N ARG A 213 -24.72 10.00 -7.96
CA ARG A 213 -26.06 9.83 -8.58
C ARG A 213 -26.76 8.54 -8.15
N ILE A 214 -26.00 7.48 -7.84
CA ILE A 214 -26.52 6.15 -7.55
C ILE A 214 -26.69 5.93 -6.04
N ALA A 215 -25.83 6.51 -5.21
CA ALA A 215 -25.82 6.33 -3.75
C ALA A 215 -27.19 6.52 -3.08
N PRO A 216 -27.99 7.57 -3.39
CA PRO A 216 -29.32 7.71 -2.79
C PRO A 216 -30.28 6.56 -3.13
N ARG A 217 -30.11 5.91 -4.29
CA ARG A 217 -30.91 4.73 -4.66
C ARG A 217 -30.47 3.48 -3.89
N ILE A 218 -29.18 3.37 -3.60
CA ILE A 218 -28.61 2.26 -2.83
C ILE A 218 -29.02 2.36 -1.36
N GLU A 219 -28.99 3.56 -0.78
CA GLU A 219 -29.46 3.81 0.59
C GLU A 219 -30.93 3.43 0.79
N ASN A 220 -31.76 3.56 -0.24
CA ASN A 220 -33.17 3.17 -0.22
C ASN A 220 -33.41 1.65 -0.35
N LEU A 221 -32.36 0.85 -0.53
CA LEU A 221 -32.48 -0.61 -0.54
C LEU A 221 -32.80 -1.13 0.87
N ARG A 222 -33.53 -2.24 0.94
CA ARG A 222 -33.91 -2.88 2.21
C ARG A 222 -32.79 -3.69 2.87
N VAL A 223 -31.65 -3.82 2.19
CA VAL A 223 -30.48 -4.55 2.71
C VAL A 223 -29.82 -3.69 3.78
N GLN A 224 -29.48 -4.29 4.91
CA GLN A 224 -28.77 -3.60 5.99
C GLN A 224 -27.41 -3.10 5.49
N ASP A 225 -27.01 -1.89 5.90
CA ASP A 225 -25.72 -1.28 5.56
C ASP A 225 -25.46 -1.22 4.04
N SER A 226 -26.52 -1.01 3.25
CA SER A 226 -26.49 -1.11 1.79
C SER A 226 -25.40 -0.27 1.13
N LEU A 227 -25.13 0.93 1.65
CA LEU A 227 -24.08 1.81 1.14
C LEU A 227 -22.68 1.30 1.45
N PHE A 228 -22.47 0.73 2.64
CA PHE A 228 -21.20 0.10 3.02
C PHE A 228 -20.92 -1.15 2.17
N VAL A 229 -21.93 -2.02 1.99
CA VAL A 229 -21.81 -3.21 1.13
C VAL A 229 -21.55 -2.81 -0.33
N PHE A 230 -22.20 -1.75 -0.82
CA PHE A 230 -21.91 -1.19 -2.14
C PHE A 230 -20.48 -0.65 -2.24
N GLY A 231 -20.01 0.09 -1.23
CA GLY A 231 -18.64 0.58 -1.14
C GLY A 231 -17.62 -0.54 -1.18
N LEU A 232 -17.88 -1.64 -0.45
CA LEU A 232 -17.04 -2.84 -0.47
C LEU A 232 -17.03 -3.51 -1.85
N ALA A 233 -18.20 -3.66 -2.47
CA ALA A 233 -18.31 -4.22 -3.82
C ALA A 233 -17.56 -3.36 -4.85
N LEU A 234 -17.66 -2.03 -4.75
CA LEU A 234 -16.91 -1.12 -5.61
C LEU A 234 -15.41 -1.19 -5.35
N CYS A 235 -14.99 -1.25 -4.08
CA CYS A 235 -13.59 -1.39 -3.67
C CYS A 235 -12.95 -2.63 -4.29
N LEU A 236 -13.56 -3.80 -4.10
CA LEU A 236 -13.06 -5.05 -4.65
C LEU A 236 -13.17 -5.07 -6.19
N GLY A 237 -14.28 -4.59 -6.74
CA GLY A 237 -14.50 -4.54 -8.19
C GLY A 237 -13.48 -3.68 -8.93
N LEU A 238 -13.17 -2.49 -8.41
CA LEU A 238 -12.15 -1.61 -9.00
C LEU A 238 -10.73 -2.11 -8.75
N SER A 239 -10.47 -2.75 -7.60
CA SER A 239 -9.19 -3.42 -7.33
C SER A 239 -8.91 -4.51 -8.37
N VAL A 240 -9.90 -5.37 -8.64
CA VAL A 240 -9.81 -6.40 -9.68
C VAL A 240 -9.65 -5.79 -11.08
N ALA A 241 -10.45 -4.76 -11.40
CA ALA A 241 -10.40 -4.12 -12.72
C ALA A 241 -9.01 -3.52 -13.02
N VAL A 242 -8.39 -2.86 -12.04
CA VAL A 242 -7.07 -2.22 -12.24
C VAL A 242 -5.94 -3.26 -12.32
N SER A 243 -6.08 -4.40 -11.64
CA SER A 243 -5.10 -5.50 -11.74
C SER A 243 -5.04 -6.11 -13.14
N PHE A 244 -6.15 -6.13 -13.89
CA PHE A 244 -6.11 -6.53 -15.31
C PHE A 244 -5.36 -5.55 -16.21
N ILE A 245 -5.18 -4.31 -15.77
CA ILE A 245 -4.39 -3.30 -16.47
C ILE A 245 -2.90 -3.45 -16.12
N GLY A 246 -2.56 -4.16 -15.04
CA GLY A 246 -1.19 -4.30 -14.53
C GLY A 246 -0.81 -3.28 -13.45
N VAL A 247 -1.76 -2.48 -12.97
CA VAL A 247 -1.57 -1.57 -11.83
C VAL A 247 -1.85 -2.31 -10.52
N ALA A 248 -1.23 -1.88 -9.42
CA ALA A 248 -1.45 -2.48 -8.11
C ALA A 248 -2.93 -2.36 -7.66
N ALA A 249 -3.49 -3.45 -7.11
CA ALA A 249 -4.88 -3.53 -6.67
C ALA A 249 -5.26 -2.41 -5.68
N ILE A 250 -4.30 -1.99 -4.85
CA ILE A 250 -4.46 -0.92 -3.84
C ILE A 250 -4.88 0.42 -4.46
N ILE A 251 -4.52 0.70 -5.72
CA ILE A 251 -4.94 1.90 -6.43
C ILE A 251 -6.42 1.83 -6.80
N GLY A 252 -6.91 0.65 -7.21
CA GLY A 252 -8.34 0.45 -7.45
C GLY A 252 -9.17 0.68 -6.19
N ALA A 253 -8.68 0.20 -5.04
CA ALA A 253 -9.29 0.44 -3.74
C ALA A 253 -9.31 1.94 -3.37
N PHE A 254 -8.19 2.65 -3.55
CA PHE A 254 -8.10 4.09 -3.34
C PHE A 254 -9.08 4.86 -4.23
N LEU A 255 -9.13 4.54 -5.54
CA LEU A 255 -10.05 5.15 -6.50
C LEU A 255 -11.52 4.89 -6.15
N ALA A 256 -11.85 3.70 -5.65
CA ALA A 256 -13.19 3.39 -5.16
C ALA A 256 -13.58 4.26 -3.96
N GLY A 257 -12.68 4.39 -2.98
CA GLY A 257 -12.91 5.25 -1.83
C GLY A 257 -13.13 6.69 -2.26
N MET A 258 -12.28 7.23 -3.13
CA MET A 258 -12.42 8.60 -3.64
C MET A 258 -13.73 8.80 -4.41
N ALA A 259 -14.18 7.80 -5.17
CA ALA A 259 -15.46 7.89 -5.87
C ALA A 259 -16.66 7.93 -4.90
N LEU A 260 -16.56 7.33 -3.72
CA LEU A 260 -17.57 7.38 -2.66
C LEU A 260 -17.43 8.60 -1.73
N ALA A 261 -16.26 9.24 -1.65
CA ALA A 261 -15.97 10.29 -0.68
C ALA A 261 -17.03 11.42 -0.63
N GLU A 262 -17.49 11.89 -1.80
CA GLU A 262 -18.52 12.93 -1.87
C GLU A 262 -19.93 12.41 -1.55
N ALA A 263 -20.24 11.15 -1.90
CA ALA A 263 -21.55 10.55 -1.67
C ALA A 263 -21.79 10.16 -0.21
N THR A 264 -20.71 10.09 0.57
CA THR A 264 -20.68 9.59 1.96
C THR A 264 -20.35 10.71 2.94
N GLU A 265 -20.23 11.94 2.44
CA GLU A 265 -19.99 13.13 3.25
C GLU A 265 -21.14 13.31 4.27
N GLY A 266 -20.83 13.12 5.55
CA GLY A 266 -21.81 13.16 6.65
C GLY A 266 -22.48 11.83 7.00
N ASN A 267 -22.05 10.71 6.39
CA ASN A 267 -22.48 9.37 6.76
C ASN A 267 -21.51 8.73 7.76
N ASP A 268 -21.66 9.10 9.04
CA ASP A 268 -20.78 8.64 10.13
C ASP A 268 -20.79 7.11 10.29
N GLU A 269 -21.92 6.45 10.01
CA GLU A 269 -22.07 5.01 10.09
C GLU A 269 -21.14 4.29 9.10
N MET A 270 -21.13 4.73 7.84
CA MET A 270 -20.24 4.15 6.84
C MET A 270 -18.76 4.35 7.19
N HIS A 271 -18.38 5.53 7.71
CA HIS A 271 -17.01 5.79 8.14
C HIS A 271 -16.62 4.90 9.33
N GLN A 272 -17.52 4.70 10.30
CA GLN A 272 -17.28 3.84 11.46
C GLN A 272 -17.15 2.36 11.05
N GLN A 273 -18.04 1.86 10.19
CA GLN A 273 -18.01 0.50 9.68
C GLN A 273 -16.71 0.23 8.90
N THR A 274 -16.33 1.15 8.01
CA THR A 274 -15.10 1.02 7.22
C THR A 274 -13.86 1.06 8.12
N SER A 275 -13.80 1.99 9.07
CA SER A 275 -12.69 2.10 10.03
C SER A 275 -12.56 0.83 10.88
N GLY A 276 -13.68 0.26 11.35
CA GLY A 276 -13.66 -0.98 12.13
C GLY A 276 -13.06 -2.16 11.37
N VAL A 277 -13.39 -2.31 10.08
CA VAL A 277 -12.79 -3.35 9.23
C VAL A 277 -11.31 -3.08 8.98
N THR A 278 -10.95 -1.82 8.72
CA THR A 278 -9.55 -1.41 8.49
C THR A 278 -8.68 -1.63 9.72
N ASP A 279 -9.14 -1.26 10.91
CA ASP A 279 -8.36 -1.42 12.16
C ASP A 279 -8.16 -2.89 12.57
N PHE A 280 -9.03 -3.78 12.09
CA PHE A 280 -8.87 -5.22 12.20
C PHE A 280 -7.87 -5.78 11.15
N LEU A 281 -7.97 -5.37 9.89
CA LEU A 281 -7.22 -6.00 8.79
C LEU A 281 -5.80 -5.43 8.61
N VAL A 282 -5.60 -4.12 8.79
CA VAL A 282 -4.31 -3.44 8.57
C VAL A 282 -3.15 -4.00 9.43
N PRO A 283 -3.36 -4.41 10.69
CA PRO A 283 -2.30 -5.08 11.44
C PRO A 283 -1.69 -6.30 10.73
N PHE A 284 -2.49 -7.10 10.03
CA PHE A 284 -1.98 -8.27 9.29
C PHE A 284 -1.07 -7.86 8.13
N PHE A 285 -1.40 -6.76 7.46
CA PHE A 285 -0.56 -6.16 6.42
C PHE A 285 0.80 -5.73 6.98
N LEU A 286 0.80 -4.92 8.04
CA LEU A 286 2.01 -4.34 8.61
C LEU A 286 2.93 -5.39 9.25
N VAL A 287 2.35 -6.35 9.97
CA VAL A 287 3.09 -7.51 10.50
C VAL A 287 3.70 -8.32 9.36
N SER A 288 2.97 -8.54 8.26
CA SER A 288 3.49 -9.32 7.12
C SER A 288 4.65 -8.64 6.42
N ILE A 289 4.67 -7.29 6.34
CA ILE A 289 5.86 -6.55 5.89
C ILE A 289 7.05 -6.85 6.80
N GLY A 290 6.87 -6.76 8.12
CA GLY A 290 7.93 -7.04 9.09
C GLY A 290 8.48 -8.47 8.98
N MET A 291 7.62 -9.46 8.75
CA MET A 291 8.02 -10.87 8.62
C MET A 291 8.90 -11.14 7.39
N GLN A 292 8.86 -10.29 6.37
CA GLN A 292 9.70 -10.43 5.16
C GLN A 292 11.14 -9.96 5.40
N LEU A 293 11.41 -9.21 6.47
CA LEU A 293 12.75 -8.71 6.78
C LEU A 293 13.68 -9.87 7.15
N LYS A 294 14.73 -10.08 6.35
CA LYS A 294 15.76 -11.09 6.60
C LYS A 294 16.91 -10.49 7.40
N LEU A 295 16.95 -10.76 8.70
CA LEU A 295 17.98 -10.21 9.60
C LEU A 295 19.39 -10.72 9.29
N GLU A 296 19.50 -11.87 8.65
CA GLU A 296 20.78 -12.48 8.26
C GLU A 296 21.59 -11.60 7.30
N VAL A 297 20.91 -10.81 6.47
CA VAL A 297 21.52 -9.91 5.47
C VAL A 297 22.36 -8.81 6.15
N PHE A 298 22.01 -8.41 7.37
CA PHE A 298 22.75 -7.40 8.12
C PHE A 298 23.98 -7.96 8.86
N ARG A 299 24.35 -9.24 8.68
CA ARG A 299 25.63 -9.74 9.20
C ARG A 299 26.83 -9.22 8.41
N ASP A 300 26.61 -8.83 7.15
CA ASP A 300 27.63 -8.25 6.30
C ASP A 300 27.67 -6.73 6.47
N LEU A 301 28.80 -6.22 6.96
CA LEU A 301 29.02 -4.79 7.17
C LEU A 301 28.91 -3.99 5.88
N SER A 302 29.28 -4.58 4.74
CA SER A 302 29.15 -3.93 3.44
C SER A 302 27.68 -3.68 3.06
N THR A 303 26.80 -4.64 3.39
CA THR A 303 25.37 -4.53 3.14
C THR A 303 24.72 -3.51 4.08
N ILE A 304 25.13 -3.45 5.35
CA ILE A 304 24.68 -2.39 6.27
C ILE A 304 25.08 -1.02 5.73
N MET A 305 26.34 -0.84 5.32
CA MET A 305 26.83 0.44 4.81
C MET A 305 26.06 0.85 3.55
N LEU A 306 25.85 -0.07 2.62
CA LEU A 306 25.05 0.18 1.42
C LEU A 306 23.61 0.55 1.78
N ALA A 307 22.97 -0.17 2.70
CA ALA A 307 21.60 0.12 3.14
C ALA A 307 21.48 1.51 3.76
N VAL A 308 22.43 1.92 4.61
CA VAL A 308 22.46 3.26 5.22
C VAL A 308 22.62 4.33 4.13
N VAL A 309 23.54 4.17 3.19
CA VAL A 309 23.76 5.16 2.14
C VAL A 309 22.57 5.23 1.19
N LEU A 310 21.97 4.09 0.83
CA LEU A 310 20.73 4.05 0.04
C LEU A 310 19.58 4.76 0.76
N THR A 311 19.46 4.59 2.09
CA THR A 311 18.44 5.28 2.90
C THR A 311 18.62 6.80 2.93
N LEU A 312 19.85 7.29 2.77
CA LEU A 312 20.12 8.73 2.67
C LEU A 312 19.86 9.31 1.28
N VAL A 313 19.89 8.47 0.25
CA VAL A 313 19.64 8.84 -1.14
C VAL A 313 18.14 8.79 -1.48
N ALA A 314 17.42 7.84 -0.90
CA ALA A 314 15.97 7.70 -0.98
C ALA A 314 15.26 8.87 -0.26
#